data_AF-A0AAV9DMY8-F1
#
_entry.id   AF-A0AAV9DMY8-F1
#
_cell.length_a   1.000
_cell.length_b   1.000
_cell.length_c   1.000
_cell.angle_alpha   90.00
_cell.angle_beta   90.00
_cell.angle_gamma   90.00
#
_symmetry.space_group_name_H-M   'P 1'
#
loop_
_entity.id
_entity.type
_entity.pdbx_description
1 polymer ?
#
loop_
_entity_poly.entity_id
_entity_poly.type
_entity_poly.pdbx_seq_one_letter_code
_entity_poly.pdbx_strand_id
1 'polypeptide(L)'
;MLIRLMLEYLVAVALLKYVHLLPKDEEAFEHYSAFSAQRFDEANKIGKINLAATGKDLMEDEKQADVTVDLYAAVDMEREAVSERSTEVESNQSLGLLRGFLSVDDWYHAQILFDRLSPLDPVAHIQICDGLFSLIEKTISFAYAVVCRTIIQGSGSLIGSSSDATESVATSSSQSSFVDLPRELFQMLTSSGPYMYRDPILLQKVCRVLRGYYLSALPESGDVVRLDSRPRLKEVKLRIEEALGTCILPSLQLIPANPAVGQEIWELMSLLPYEVRYRLYGEWEKDDEHIPMVLAARQIAKLDTRRILKRLAKENLKQLGRMVAKLAHANPMTVLRTIVHQIEAYKDMITPVVDAFKYLTQLEYDVLEYVVIERLAQSGREKLKDNGLNLSDWLQSLASFWGHLYEDIKWDTSGSHVQ
;
A
#
# COMPACT_ATOMS: atom_id res chain seq x y z
N MET A 1 15.31 34.55 8.22
CA MET A 1 16.27 35.13 7.27
C MET A 1 17.71 34.96 7.75
N LEU A 2 18.12 35.46 8.93
CA LEU A 2 19.47 35.24 9.49
C LEU A 2 19.83 33.76 9.76
N ILE A 3 18.90 32.95 10.28
CA ILE A 3 19.12 31.50 10.49
C ILE A 3 19.24 30.76 9.15
N ARG A 4 18.45 31.15 8.15
CA ARG A 4 18.48 30.58 6.79
C ARG A 4 19.78 30.93 6.06
N LEU A 5 20.26 32.17 6.19
CA LEU A 5 21.58 32.61 5.71
C LEU A 5 22.73 31.93 6.45
N MET A 6 22.60 31.70 7.76
CA MET A 6 23.58 30.93 8.53
C MET A 6 23.61 29.46 8.08
N LEU A 7 22.45 28.84 7.83
CA LEU A 7 22.33 27.49 7.29
C LEU A 7 22.91 27.41 5.89
N GLU A 8 22.57 28.32 4.97
CA GLU A 8 23.14 28.38 3.61
C GLU A 8 24.69 28.53 3.62
N TYR A 9 25.22 29.35 4.53
CA TYR A 9 26.68 29.52 4.69
C TYR A 9 27.34 28.31 5.37
N LEU A 10 26.67 27.68 6.34
CA LEU A 10 27.11 26.42 6.96
C LEU A 10 27.03 25.24 5.98
N VAL A 11 26.07 25.24 5.06
CA VAL A 11 25.82 24.22 4.05
C VAL A 11 26.83 24.28 2.91
N ALA A 12 27.17 25.48 2.43
CA ALA A 12 28.25 25.66 1.46
C ALA A 12 29.59 25.16 2.03
N VAL A 13 29.78 25.29 3.35
CA VAL A 13 30.89 24.68 4.10
C VAL A 13 30.64 23.19 4.41
N ALA A 14 29.38 22.73 4.51
CA ALA A 14 28.99 21.35 4.81
C ALA A 14 29.23 20.39 3.64
N LEU A 15 29.05 20.84 2.39
CA LEU A 15 29.41 20.07 1.20
C LEU A 15 30.91 19.68 1.18
N LEU A 16 31.78 20.50 1.79
CA LEU A 16 33.20 20.21 2.06
C LEU A 16 33.45 19.44 3.37
N LYS A 17 32.49 19.39 4.31
CA LYS A 17 32.62 18.76 5.65
C LYS A 17 31.89 17.43 5.83
N TYR A 18 31.03 17.01 4.90
CA TYR A 18 30.34 15.72 4.97
C TYR A 18 31.29 14.51 5.09
N VAL A 19 32.55 14.68 4.68
CA VAL A 19 33.66 13.72 4.82
C VAL A 19 34.09 13.49 6.28
N HIS A 20 33.79 14.43 7.18
CA HIS A 20 34.24 14.39 8.58
C HIS A 20 33.14 14.03 9.58
N LEU A 21 31.93 13.68 9.10
CA LEU A 21 30.86 13.21 9.97
C LEU A 21 31.19 11.80 10.47
N LEU A 22 30.81 11.54 11.73
CA LEU A 22 30.99 10.24 12.38
C LEU A 22 29.62 9.59 12.70
N PRO A 23 29.52 8.26 12.63
CA PRO A 23 30.52 7.32 12.09
C PRO A 23 30.68 7.51 10.57
N LYS A 24 31.74 6.94 10.00
CA LYS A 24 31.88 6.95 8.54
C LYS A 24 30.74 6.17 7.90
N ASP A 25 30.26 6.65 6.76
CA ASP A 25 29.15 6.02 6.05
C ASP A 25 29.39 4.53 5.80
N GLU A 26 30.59 4.14 5.36
CA GLU A 26 30.95 2.74 5.08
C GLU A 26 30.75 1.84 6.30
N GLU A 27 31.22 2.27 7.49
CA GLU A 27 31.08 1.51 8.74
C GLU A 27 29.60 1.39 9.15
N ALA A 28 28.83 2.48 8.99
CA ALA A 28 27.40 2.48 9.28
C ALA A 28 26.63 1.56 8.32
N PHE A 29 26.98 1.58 7.03
CA PHE A 29 26.35 0.76 6.00
C PHE A 29 26.63 -0.73 6.22
N GLU A 30 27.85 -1.10 6.59
CA GLU A 30 28.19 -2.49 6.91
C GLU A 30 27.40 -3.00 8.14
N HIS A 31 27.34 -2.20 9.21
CA HIS A 31 26.58 -2.55 10.41
C HIS A 31 25.09 -2.75 10.10
N TYR A 32 24.49 -1.81 9.37
CA TYR A 32 23.09 -1.92 8.98
C TYR A 32 22.84 -3.07 8.00
N SER A 33 23.75 -3.33 7.06
CA SER A 33 23.62 -4.45 6.13
C SER A 33 23.59 -5.78 6.87
N ALA A 34 24.42 -5.95 7.90
CA ALA A 34 24.41 -7.15 8.74
C ALA A 34 23.10 -7.28 9.53
N PHE A 35 22.63 -6.18 10.11
CA PHE A 35 21.34 -6.12 10.81
C PHE A 35 20.17 -6.47 9.87
N SER A 36 20.12 -5.86 8.69
CA SER A 36 19.09 -6.09 7.68
C SER A 36 19.07 -7.54 7.21
N ALA A 37 20.25 -8.14 6.98
CA ALA A 37 20.37 -9.57 6.64
C ALA A 37 19.80 -10.48 7.73
N GLN A 38 20.06 -10.18 9.01
CA GLN A 38 19.45 -10.92 10.11
C GLN A 38 17.91 -10.83 10.08
N ARG A 39 17.36 -9.63 9.83
CA ARG A 39 15.90 -9.44 9.74
C ARG A 39 15.29 -10.18 8.55
N PHE A 40 15.99 -10.21 7.42
CA PHE A 40 15.59 -11.04 6.28
C PHE A 40 15.54 -12.52 6.63
N ASP A 41 16.53 -13.03 7.37
CA ASP A 41 16.57 -14.43 7.79
C ASP A 41 15.42 -14.76 8.76
N GLU A 42 15.11 -13.85 9.69
CA GLU A 42 13.96 -13.96 10.59
C GLU A 42 12.64 -14.00 9.80
N ALA A 43 12.42 -13.05 8.89
CA ALA A 43 11.25 -13.02 8.02
C ALA A 43 11.11 -14.30 7.18
N ASN A 44 12.23 -14.81 6.65
CA ASN A 44 12.27 -16.04 5.86
C ASN A 44 12.02 -17.31 6.68
N LYS A 45 12.16 -17.28 8.00
CA LYS A 45 11.84 -18.42 8.89
C LYS A 45 10.34 -18.50 9.20
N ILE A 46 9.58 -17.43 9.01
CA ILE A 46 8.15 -17.40 9.27
C ILE A 46 7.44 -18.48 8.45
N GLY A 47 6.72 -19.35 9.16
CA GLY A 47 5.98 -20.47 8.57
C GLY A 47 6.81 -21.62 8.02
N LYS A 48 8.13 -21.62 8.24
CA LYS A 48 8.97 -22.82 8.03
C LYS A 48 8.95 -23.67 9.29
N ILE A 49 8.56 -24.93 9.13
CA ILE A 49 8.60 -25.91 10.22
C ILE A 49 10.04 -26.38 10.40
N ASN A 50 10.57 -26.25 11.61
CA ASN A 50 11.84 -26.86 11.94
C ASN A 50 11.66 -28.38 12.06
N LEU A 51 12.20 -29.15 11.11
CA LEU A 51 12.12 -30.61 11.12
C LEU A 51 12.84 -31.25 12.31
N ALA A 52 13.71 -30.50 13.00
CA ALA A 52 14.34 -30.93 14.24
C ALA A 52 13.52 -30.61 15.49
N ALA A 53 12.35 -29.95 15.36
CA ALA A 53 11.45 -29.70 16.47
C ALA A 53 10.93 -31.02 17.04
N THR A 54 10.92 -31.12 18.36
CA THR A 54 10.47 -32.33 19.05
C THR A 54 8.96 -32.48 18.96
N GLY A 55 8.44 -33.72 18.95
CA GLY A 55 6.99 -33.97 18.84
C GLY A 55 6.11 -33.28 19.90
N LYS A 56 6.71 -32.85 21.02
CA LYS A 56 6.03 -32.03 22.04
C LYS A 56 5.75 -30.61 21.55
N ASP A 57 6.67 -30.01 20.81
CA ASP A 57 6.56 -28.64 20.29
C ASP A 57 5.48 -28.57 19.19
N LEU A 58 5.39 -29.61 18.36
CA LEU A 58 4.35 -29.73 17.33
C LEU A 58 2.95 -29.97 17.92
N MET A 59 2.85 -30.65 19.06
CA MET A 59 1.58 -30.95 19.74
C MET A 59 1.02 -29.76 20.53
N GLU A 60 1.84 -28.76 20.89
CA GLU A 60 1.37 -27.53 21.54
C GLU A 60 0.67 -26.61 20.53
N ASP A 61 1.19 -26.48 19.31
CA ASP A 61 0.57 -25.73 18.21
C ASP A 61 -0.77 -26.34 17.74
N GLU A 62 -0.94 -27.66 17.80
CA GLU A 62 -2.20 -28.32 17.47
C GLU A 62 -3.30 -28.15 18.53
N LYS A 63 -2.93 -27.80 19.78
CA LYS A 63 -3.89 -27.65 20.90
C LYS A 63 -4.63 -26.31 20.92
N GLN A 64 -4.23 -25.31 20.12
CA GLN A 64 -5.07 -24.13 19.89
C GLN A 64 -6.32 -24.55 19.08
N ALA A 65 -7.40 -24.84 19.81
CA ALA A 65 -8.69 -25.20 19.25
C ALA A 65 -9.30 -24.06 18.40
N ASP A 66 -8.97 -22.79 18.72
CA ASP A 66 -9.38 -21.61 17.95
C ASP A 66 -8.27 -21.11 17.03
N VAL A 67 -8.64 -20.75 15.79
CA VAL A 67 -7.74 -20.04 14.87
C VAL A 67 -7.57 -18.63 15.40
N THR A 68 -6.39 -18.32 15.93
CA THR A 68 -5.99 -16.96 16.31
C THR A 68 -5.14 -16.37 15.18
N VAL A 69 -5.45 -15.11 14.83
CA VAL A 69 -4.69 -14.33 13.84
C VAL A 69 -4.32 -13.04 14.49
N ASP A 70 -3.02 -12.76 14.51
CA ASP A 70 -2.48 -11.52 15.04
C ASP A 70 -2.16 -10.58 13.88
N LEU A 71 -3.05 -9.60 13.68
CA LEU A 71 -2.91 -8.60 12.62
C LEU A 71 -1.76 -7.60 12.89
N TYR A 72 -1.20 -7.59 14.10
CA TYR A 72 -0.13 -6.68 14.49
C TYR A 72 1.25 -7.33 14.49
N ALA A 73 1.35 -8.67 14.38
CA ALA A 73 2.61 -9.39 14.49
C ALA A 73 3.76 -8.82 13.63
N ALA A 74 3.49 -8.46 12.37
CA ALA A 74 4.50 -7.86 11.50
C ALA A 74 4.93 -6.46 11.95
N VAL A 75 3.98 -5.66 12.44
CA VAL A 75 4.23 -4.31 12.96
C VAL A 75 5.01 -4.38 14.27
N ASP A 76 4.72 -5.36 15.13
CA ASP A 76 5.43 -5.56 16.38
C ASP A 76 6.88 -6.00 16.14
N MET A 77 7.12 -6.90 15.16
CA MET A 77 8.48 -7.25 14.72
C MET A 77 9.27 -6.03 14.24
N GLU A 78 8.65 -5.16 13.44
CA GLU A 78 9.28 -3.92 12.99
C GLU A 78 9.52 -2.96 14.17
N ARG A 79 8.60 -2.89 15.12
CA ARG A 79 8.74 -2.03 16.31
C ARG A 79 9.90 -2.47 17.20
N GLU A 80 10.11 -3.78 17.36
CA GLU A 80 11.27 -4.36 18.03
C GLU A 80 12.57 -4.02 17.28
N ALA A 81 12.59 -4.22 15.96
CA ALA A 81 13.74 -3.89 15.12
C ALA A 81 14.14 -2.40 15.21
N VAL A 82 13.15 -1.50 15.22
CA VAL A 82 13.38 -0.06 15.40
C VAL A 82 13.86 0.26 16.82
N SER A 83 13.37 -0.44 17.84
CA SER A 83 13.80 -0.25 19.23
C SER A 83 15.26 -0.60 19.44
N GLU A 84 15.74 -1.69 18.82
CA GLU A 84 17.16 -2.09 18.85
C GLU A 84 18.09 -1.03 18.27
N ARG A 85 17.59 -0.24 17.30
CA ARG A 85 18.32 0.83 16.61
C ARG A 85 18.07 2.23 17.18
N SER A 86 17.41 2.34 18.33
CA SER A 86 16.97 3.63 18.88
C SER A 86 18.10 4.62 19.16
N THR A 87 19.30 4.13 19.47
CA THR A 87 20.50 4.95 19.77
C THR A 87 21.27 5.41 18.52
N GLU A 88 20.93 4.90 17.32
CA GLU A 88 21.64 5.25 16.08
C GLU A 88 21.47 6.72 15.72
N VAL A 89 20.28 7.30 15.96
CA VAL A 89 20.02 8.72 15.65
C VAL A 89 20.87 9.65 16.53
N GLU A 90 21.19 9.24 17.76
CA GLU A 90 22.02 10.02 18.69
C GLU A 90 23.51 9.83 18.44
N SER A 91 23.92 8.62 18.02
CA SER A 91 25.32 8.29 17.76
C SER A 91 25.81 8.65 16.35
N ASN A 92 24.90 8.72 15.38
CA ASN A 92 25.21 9.05 13.98
C ASN A 92 24.89 10.51 13.65
N GLN A 93 25.94 11.30 13.42
CA GLN A 93 25.83 12.73 13.12
C GLN A 93 25.10 12.99 11.80
N SER A 94 25.23 12.12 10.80
CA SER A 94 24.55 12.26 9.51
C SER A 94 23.03 12.10 9.66
N LEU A 95 22.58 11.13 10.47
CA LEU A 95 21.16 10.96 10.82
C LEU A 95 20.64 12.12 11.68
N GLY A 96 21.43 12.58 12.66
CA GLY A 96 21.09 13.75 13.47
C GLY A 96 20.96 15.04 12.63
N LEU A 97 21.82 15.21 11.63
CA LEU A 97 21.76 16.35 10.70
C LEU A 97 20.55 16.27 9.77
N LEU A 98 20.23 15.08 9.24
CA LEU A 98 19.02 14.85 8.45
C LEU A 98 17.76 15.21 9.27
N ARG A 99 17.68 14.74 10.52
CA ARG A 99 16.62 15.14 11.46
C ARG A 99 16.58 16.67 11.64
N GLY A 100 17.74 17.30 11.76
CA GLY A 100 17.87 18.76 11.85
C GLY A 100 17.26 19.48 10.65
N PHE A 101 17.60 19.07 9.42
CA PHE A 101 17.06 19.67 8.19
C PHE A 101 15.54 19.50 8.09
N LEU A 102 15.01 18.32 8.43
CA LEU A 102 13.57 18.09 8.46
C LEU A 102 12.87 18.99 9.50
N SER A 103 13.49 19.26 10.65
CA SER A 103 12.90 20.12 11.69
C SER A 103 12.79 21.60 11.29
N VAL A 104 13.62 22.05 10.33
CA VAL A 104 13.61 23.41 9.78
C VAL A 104 12.93 23.50 8.41
N ASP A 105 12.25 22.44 7.98
CA ASP A 105 11.55 22.33 6.69
C ASP A 105 12.48 22.53 5.46
N ASP A 106 13.77 22.17 5.57
CA ASP A 106 14.74 22.29 4.47
C ASP A 106 14.84 20.99 3.67
N TRP A 107 13.89 20.80 2.75
CA TRP A 107 13.80 19.61 1.91
C TRP A 107 15.05 19.40 1.03
N TYR A 108 15.58 20.45 0.44
CA TYR A 108 16.66 20.33 -0.55
C TYR A 108 17.90 19.64 0.05
N HIS A 109 18.31 20.04 1.26
CA HIS A 109 19.44 19.40 1.94
C HIS A 109 19.07 18.06 2.56
N ALA A 110 17.83 17.90 3.04
CA ALA A 110 17.34 16.60 3.50
C ALA A 110 17.37 15.57 2.37
N GLN A 111 16.97 15.94 1.14
CA GLN A 111 16.98 15.06 -0.03
C GLN A 111 18.39 14.57 -0.36
N ILE A 112 19.39 15.45 -0.37
CA ILE A 112 20.79 15.06 -0.62
C ILE A 112 21.26 14.03 0.42
N LEU A 113 20.86 14.19 1.68
CA LEU A 113 21.18 13.21 2.72
C LEU A 113 20.34 11.93 2.61
N PHE A 114 19.08 11.98 2.20
CA PHE A 114 18.29 10.79 1.91
C PHE A 114 18.92 9.95 0.80
N ASP A 115 19.37 10.59 -0.30
CA ASP A 115 20.02 9.89 -1.40
C ASP A 115 21.34 9.24 -0.96
N ARG A 116 22.16 9.97 -0.17
CA ARG A 116 23.44 9.46 0.35
C ARG A 116 23.25 8.35 1.39
N LEU A 117 22.26 8.49 2.28
CA LEU A 117 22.03 7.59 3.42
C LEU A 117 20.97 6.51 3.10
N SER A 118 20.50 6.43 1.85
CA SER A 118 19.53 5.41 1.41
C SER A 118 19.86 3.99 1.88
N PRO A 119 21.14 3.54 1.88
CA PRO A 119 21.49 2.21 2.40
C PRO A 119 21.21 1.98 3.89
N LEU A 120 21.03 3.02 4.72
CA LEU A 120 20.72 2.90 6.16
C LEU A 120 19.23 2.84 6.47
N ASP A 121 18.41 3.06 5.45
CA ASP A 121 16.97 3.26 5.60
C ASP A 121 16.62 4.29 6.70
N PRO A 122 16.91 5.60 6.47
CA PRO A 122 16.79 6.61 7.52
C PRO A 122 15.35 6.77 8.04
N VAL A 123 14.35 6.48 7.21
CA VAL A 123 12.93 6.63 7.56
C VAL A 123 12.46 5.54 8.53
N ALA A 124 13.21 4.44 8.67
CA ALA A 124 13.02 3.46 9.74
C ALA A 124 12.97 4.11 11.12
N HIS A 125 13.79 5.15 11.36
CA HIS A 125 13.80 5.86 12.63
C HIS A 125 12.58 6.77 12.79
N ILE A 126 11.82 6.56 13.87
CA ILE A 126 10.58 7.29 14.18
C ILE A 126 10.76 8.81 14.11
N GLN A 127 11.86 9.34 14.67
CA GLN A 127 12.11 10.79 14.69
C GLN A 127 12.30 11.40 13.29
N ILE A 128 12.89 10.64 12.36
CA ILE A 128 13.11 11.08 10.97
C ILE A 128 11.80 10.93 10.18
N CYS A 129 11.10 9.82 10.38
CA CYS A 129 9.77 9.56 9.83
C CYS A 129 8.78 10.67 10.19
N ASP A 130 8.69 11.05 11.47
CA ASP A 130 7.78 12.09 11.94
C ASP A 130 8.13 13.47 11.35
N GLY A 131 9.42 13.77 11.22
CA GLY A 131 9.90 14.99 10.56
C GLY A 131 9.49 15.05 9.08
N LEU A 132 9.68 13.93 8.37
CA LEU A 132 9.27 13.80 6.97
C LEU A 132 7.75 13.92 6.81
N PHE A 133 6.97 13.28 7.67
CA PHE A 133 5.51 13.30 7.61
C PHE A 133 4.95 14.67 7.94
N SER A 134 5.53 15.38 8.90
CA SER A 134 5.20 16.78 9.18
C SER A 134 5.43 17.67 7.96
N LEU A 135 6.54 17.46 7.24
CA LEU A 135 6.84 18.20 6.01
C LEU A 135 5.89 17.86 4.86
N ILE A 136 5.53 16.57 4.70
CA ILE A 136 4.52 16.13 3.73
C ILE A 136 3.16 16.76 4.04
N GLU A 137 2.68 16.67 5.28
CA GLU A 137 1.42 17.25 5.73
C GLU A 137 1.36 18.76 5.46
N LYS A 138 2.44 19.51 5.77
CA LYS A 138 2.57 20.93 5.44
C LYS A 138 2.49 21.18 3.94
N THR A 139 3.15 20.34 3.14
CA THR A 139 3.21 20.46 1.68
C THR A 139 1.84 20.22 1.04
N ILE A 140 1.07 19.24 1.53
CA ILE A 140 -0.24 18.89 0.97
C ILE A 140 -1.39 19.71 1.57
N SER A 141 -1.20 20.39 2.70
CA SER A 141 -2.23 21.12 3.46
C SER A 141 -3.15 21.99 2.60
N PHE A 142 -2.56 22.82 1.72
CA PHE A 142 -3.34 23.70 0.84
C PHE A 142 -4.17 22.89 -0.16
N ALA A 143 -3.56 21.94 -0.87
CA ALA A 143 -4.23 21.08 -1.83
C ALA A 143 -5.34 20.26 -1.15
N TYR A 144 -5.09 19.76 0.05
CA TYR A 144 -6.06 19.01 0.84
C TYR A 144 -7.28 19.86 1.19
N ALA A 145 -7.08 21.11 1.64
CA ALA A 145 -8.18 22.03 1.94
C ALA A 145 -9.03 22.33 0.69
N VAL A 146 -8.40 22.45 -0.48
CA VAL A 146 -9.08 22.66 -1.77
C VAL A 146 -9.92 21.44 -2.16
N VAL A 147 -9.36 20.23 -2.05
CA VAL A 147 -10.07 18.97 -2.33
C VAL A 147 -11.25 18.78 -1.38
N CYS A 148 -11.07 19.00 -0.07
CA CYS A 148 -12.14 18.87 0.92
C CYS A 148 -13.33 19.81 0.64
N ARG A 149 -13.08 21.07 0.25
CA ARG A 149 -14.15 22.00 -0.14
C ARG A 149 -14.96 21.49 -1.33
N THR A 150 -14.26 20.92 -2.31
CA THR A 150 -14.88 20.39 -3.53
C THR A 150 -15.79 19.19 -3.21
N ILE A 151 -15.34 18.29 -2.32
CA ILE A 151 -16.15 17.14 -1.85
C ILE A 151 -17.42 17.61 -1.12
N ILE A 152 -17.29 18.60 -0.22
CA ILE A 152 -18.43 19.14 0.53
C ILE A 152 -19.45 19.81 -0.41
N GLN A 153 -18.97 20.59 -1.39
CA GLN A 153 -19.84 21.24 -2.36
C GLN A 153 -20.52 20.25 -3.32
N GLY A 154 -19.84 19.17 -3.69
CA GLY A 154 -20.44 18.09 -4.50
C GLY A 154 -21.49 17.27 -3.74
N SER A 155 -21.32 17.06 -2.43
CA SER A 155 -22.28 16.34 -1.59
C SER A 155 -23.51 17.19 -1.22
N GLY A 156 -23.37 18.51 -1.12
CA GLY A 156 -24.46 19.45 -0.83
C GLY A 156 -25.51 19.60 -1.94
N SER A 157 -25.23 19.13 -3.17
CA SER A 157 -26.17 19.20 -4.30
C SER A 157 -27.24 18.08 -4.31
N LEU A 158 -27.18 17.13 -3.37
CA LEU A 158 -28.10 15.98 -3.31
C LEU A 158 -29.22 16.13 -2.25
N ILE A 159 -29.21 17.20 -1.45
CA ILE A 159 -30.29 17.49 -0.48
C ILE A 159 -31.12 18.66 -1.02
N GLY A 160 -32.16 18.32 -1.78
CA GLY A 160 -33.16 19.28 -2.21
C GLY A 160 -33.92 19.89 -1.03
N SER A 161 -34.06 21.21 -1.03
CA SER A 161 -35.16 21.90 -0.36
C SER A 161 -35.75 22.94 -1.30
N SER A 162 -37.04 22.76 -1.57
CA SER A 162 -37.97 23.63 -2.29
C SER A 162 -38.12 25.03 -1.70
N SER A 163 -38.30 26.02 -2.60
CA SER A 163 -38.74 27.43 -2.40
C SER A 163 -37.89 28.30 -1.45
N ASP A 164 -37.54 29.56 -1.74
CA ASP A 164 -38.23 30.59 -2.51
C ASP A 164 -37.25 31.57 -3.18
N ALA A 165 -37.78 32.31 -4.16
CA ALA A 165 -37.08 33.25 -5.03
C ALA A 165 -36.27 34.34 -4.31
N THR A 166 -35.05 34.59 -4.79
CA THR A 166 -34.48 35.94 -4.99
C THR A 166 -33.34 35.83 -5.99
N GLU A 167 -33.50 36.49 -7.14
CA GLU A 167 -32.46 36.65 -8.15
C GLU A 167 -31.25 37.34 -7.52
N SER A 168 -30.22 36.56 -7.23
CA SER A 168 -28.86 37.05 -7.23
C SER A 168 -28.15 36.33 -8.36
N VAL A 169 -27.60 37.12 -9.28
CA VAL A 169 -26.74 36.66 -10.38
C VAL A 169 -25.49 36.06 -9.76
N ALA A 170 -25.58 34.82 -9.28
CA ALA A 170 -24.44 34.00 -8.99
C ALA A 170 -23.93 33.52 -10.35
N THR A 171 -22.92 34.20 -10.86
CA THR A 171 -21.98 33.61 -11.80
C THR A 171 -21.47 32.31 -11.19
N SER A 172 -22.12 31.19 -11.50
CA SER A 172 -21.61 29.84 -11.27
C SER A 172 -20.48 29.60 -12.26
N SER A 173 -19.38 30.32 -12.08
CA SER A 173 -18.11 29.82 -12.56
C SER A 173 -17.84 28.56 -11.75
N SER A 174 -18.13 27.39 -12.33
CA SER A 174 -17.57 26.12 -11.92
C SER A 174 -16.06 26.27 -11.96
N GLN A 175 -15.46 26.83 -10.91
CA GLN A 175 -14.02 26.90 -10.78
C GLN A 175 -13.59 25.46 -10.49
N SER A 176 -13.21 24.75 -11.55
CA SER A 176 -12.39 23.54 -11.44
C SER A 176 -11.27 23.88 -10.46
N SER A 177 -11.30 23.29 -9.28
CA SER A 177 -10.35 23.61 -8.23
C SER A 177 -8.99 23.05 -8.63
N PHE A 178 -8.18 23.89 -9.26
CA PHE A 178 -6.88 23.51 -9.79
C PHE A 178 -5.95 23.10 -8.65
N VAL A 179 -5.65 21.82 -8.56
CA VAL A 179 -4.63 21.27 -7.67
C VAL A 179 -3.34 21.09 -8.46
N ASP A 180 -2.28 21.76 -8.04
CA ASP A 180 -0.93 21.54 -8.54
C ASP A 180 -0.02 21.16 -7.38
N LEU A 181 0.85 20.18 -7.61
CA LEU A 181 1.65 19.58 -6.56
C LEU A 181 3.14 19.74 -6.87
N PRO A 182 3.93 20.21 -5.89
CA PRO A 182 5.37 20.37 -6.06
C PRO A 182 6.04 19.03 -6.35
N ARG A 183 7.12 19.04 -7.16
CA ARG A 183 7.89 17.82 -7.46
C ARG A 183 8.49 17.21 -6.20
N GLU A 184 8.84 18.07 -5.26
CA GLU A 184 9.39 17.77 -3.95
C GLU A 184 8.48 16.82 -3.16
N LEU A 185 7.15 16.95 -3.29
CA LEU A 185 6.20 16.03 -2.65
C LEU A 185 6.42 14.58 -3.12
N PHE A 186 6.60 14.38 -4.41
CA PHE A 186 6.78 13.03 -4.96
C PHE A 186 8.13 12.44 -4.52
N GLN A 187 9.18 13.27 -4.45
CA GLN A 187 10.45 12.84 -3.87
C GLN A 187 10.30 12.46 -2.39
N MET A 188 9.55 13.24 -1.60
CA MET A 188 9.23 12.91 -0.20
C MET A 188 8.47 11.58 -0.08
N LEU A 189 7.50 11.32 -0.96
CA LEU A 189 6.74 10.06 -0.98
C LEU A 189 7.64 8.89 -1.36
N THR A 190 8.51 9.02 -2.37
CA THR A 190 9.50 7.99 -2.72
C THR A 190 10.46 7.72 -1.56
N SER A 191 10.99 8.77 -0.92
CA SER A 191 11.87 8.61 0.26
C SER A 191 11.16 7.98 1.46
N SER A 192 9.84 8.19 1.60
CA SER A 192 9.05 7.60 2.68
C SER A 192 8.96 6.09 2.57
N GLY A 193 9.09 5.52 1.37
CA GLY A 193 8.99 4.08 1.16
C GLY A 193 7.72 3.49 1.79
N PRO A 194 7.78 2.29 2.41
CA PRO A 194 6.63 1.65 3.01
C PRO A 194 6.17 2.28 4.33
N TYR A 195 6.81 3.33 4.86
CA TYR A 195 6.62 3.78 6.24
C TYR A 195 5.32 4.56 6.51
N MET A 196 4.55 4.96 5.49
CA MET A 196 3.28 5.68 5.68
C MET A 196 2.23 4.89 6.49
N TYR A 197 2.42 3.58 6.69
CA TYR A 197 1.60 2.79 7.62
C TYR A 197 1.55 3.35 9.05
N ARG A 198 2.60 4.09 9.46
CA ARG A 198 2.69 4.72 10.80
C ARG A 198 1.70 5.86 10.97
N ASP A 199 1.26 6.51 9.89
CA ASP A 199 0.20 7.51 9.89
C ASP A 199 -0.85 7.22 8.80
N PRO A 200 -1.80 6.30 9.08
CA PRO A 200 -2.87 5.98 8.14
C PRO A 200 -3.78 7.16 7.80
N ILE A 201 -3.80 8.21 8.63
CA ILE A 201 -4.61 9.41 8.37
C ILE A 201 -3.91 10.24 7.29
N LEU A 202 -2.60 10.47 7.43
CA LEU A 202 -1.81 11.15 6.40
C LEU A 202 -1.85 10.40 5.07
N LEU A 203 -1.75 9.07 5.08
CA LEU A 203 -1.88 8.25 3.86
C LEU A 203 -3.21 8.49 3.14
N GLN A 204 -4.33 8.52 3.86
CA GLN A 204 -5.64 8.84 3.27
C GLN A 204 -5.68 10.27 2.72
N LYS A 205 -5.12 11.26 3.42
CA LYS A 205 -5.03 12.64 2.91
C LYS A 205 -4.22 12.70 1.61
N VAL A 206 -3.08 12.01 1.55
CA VAL A 206 -2.25 11.91 0.35
C VAL A 206 -3.05 11.29 -0.80
N CYS A 207 -3.77 10.18 -0.57
CA CYS A 207 -4.61 9.56 -1.60
C CYS A 207 -5.66 10.54 -2.16
N ARG A 208 -6.37 11.28 -1.28
CA ARG A 208 -7.36 12.30 -1.68
C ARG A 208 -6.73 13.43 -2.49
N VAL A 209 -5.56 13.90 -2.08
CA VAL A 209 -4.82 14.98 -2.76
C VAL A 209 -4.33 14.52 -4.14
N LEU A 210 -3.76 13.31 -4.24
CA LEU A 210 -3.32 12.72 -5.51
C LEU A 210 -4.51 12.49 -6.45
N ARG A 211 -5.66 12.07 -5.93
CA ARG A 211 -6.91 11.97 -6.68
C ARG A 211 -7.35 13.34 -7.22
N GLY A 212 -7.35 14.38 -6.38
CA GLY A 212 -7.62 15.76 -6.80
C GLY A 212 -6.65 16.26 -7.87
N TYR A 213 -5.36 15.93 -7.74
CA TYR A 213 -4.31 16.25 -8.71
C TYR A 213 -4.54 15.56 -10.06
N TYR A 214 -4.93 14.28 -10.07
CA TYR A 214 -5.32 13.57 -11.28
C TYR A 214 -6.51 14.22 -11.99
N LEU A 215 -7.58 14.46 -11.24
CA LEU A 215 -8.82 15.02 -11.80
C LEU A 215 -8.61 16.44 -12.33
N SER A 216 -7.76 17.24 -11.69
CA SER A 216 -7.37 18.59 -12.15
C SER A 216 -6.55 18.59 -13.45
N ALA A 217 -5.98 17.44 -13.83
CA ALA A 217 -5.22 17.28 -15.06
C ALA A 217 -6.06 16.75 -16.24
N LEU A 218 -7.31 16.31 -16.00
CA LEU A 218 -8.20 15.84 -17.06
C LEU A 218 -8.67 17.01 -17.94
N PRO A 219 -8.77 16.81 -19.27
CA PRO A 219 -9.37 17.81 -20.15
C PRO A 219 -10.87 17.91 -19.85
N GLU A 220 -11.38 19.14 -19.72
CA GLU A 220 -12.83 19.36 -19.64
C GLU A 220 -13.50 18.92 -20.94
N SER A 221 -14.59 18.14 -20.83
CA SER A 221 -15.37 17.66 -21.96
C SER A 221 -15.96 18.84 -22.73
N GLY A 222 -15.31 19.25 -23.81
CA GLY A 222 -15.81 20.29 -24.72
C GLY A 222 -14.74 21.08 -25.46
N ASP A 223 -13.49 21.10 -24.98
CA ASP A 223 -12.48 22.00 -25.53
C ASP A 223 -11.40 21.24 -26.33
N VAL A 224 -11.59 21.19 -27.65
CA VAL A 224 -10.74 20.48 -28.64
C VAL A 224 -9.33 21.11 -28.76
N VAL A 225 -9.05 22.21 -28.05
CA VAL A 225 -7.92 23.11 -28.36
C VAL A 225 -6.70 22.99 -27.41
N ARG A 226 -6.74 22.24 -26.30
CA ARG A 226 -5.54 22.09 -25.44
C ARG A 226 -4.64 20.93 -25.86
N LEU A 227 -3.84 21.16 -26.90
CA LEU A 227 -2.72 20.27 -27.27
C LEU A 227 -1.76 20.01 -26.08
N ASP A 228 -1.68 20.97 -25.14
CA ASP A 228 -0.82 20.98 -23.95
C ASP A 228 -1.32 20.12 -22.77
N SER A 229 -2.58 19.66 -22.76
CA SER A 229 -3.09 18.82 -21.66
C SER A 229 -2.58 17.38 -21.70
N ARG A 230 -2.21 16.90 -22.90
CA ARG A 230 -1.70 15.52 -23.11
C ARG A 230 -0.35 15.24 -22.43
N PRO A 231 0.69 16.09 -22.54
CA PRO A 231 1.94 15.88 -21.81
C PRO A 231 1.76 15.98 -20.29
N ARG A 232 0.95 16.94 -19.81
CA ARG A 232 0.69 17.11 -18.38
C ARG A 232 0.01 15.90 -17.76
N LEU A 233 -1.05 15.36 -18.38
CA LEU A 233 -1.75 14.18 -17.86
C LEU A 233 -0.82 12.95 -17.82
N LYS A 234 0.10 12.80 -18.77
CA LYS A 234 1.09 11.73 -18.75
C LYS A 234 2.06 11.87 -17.56
N GLU A 235 2.55 13.08 -17.31
CA GLU A 235 3.41 13.35 -16.16
C GLU A 235 2.68 13.10 -14.83
N VAL A 236 1.44 13.58 -14.69
CA VAL A 236 0.61 13.34 -13.51
C VAL A 236 0.41 11.85 -13.27
N LYS A 237 0.10 11.08 -14.32
CA LYS A 237 -0.02 9.61 -14.25
C LYS A 237 1.25 8.97 -13.74
N LEU A 238 2.40 9.30 -14.34
CA LEU A 238 3.69 8.73 -13.95
C LEU A 238 4.00 8.99 -12.47
N ARG A 239 3.79 10.22 -12.00
CA ARG A 239 4.04 10.59 -10.60
C ARG A 239 3.10 9.89 -9.61
N ILE A 240 1.84 9.67 -9.99
CA ILE A 240 0.88 8.92 -9.19
C ILE A 240 1.24 7.43 -9.17
N GLU A 241 1.61 6.86 -10.31
CA GLU A 241 2.07 5.47 -10.42
C GLU A 241 3.31 5.24 -9.54
N GLU A 242 4.28 6.16 -9.57
CA GLU A 242 5.46 6.14 -8.70
C GLU A 242 5.06 6.18 -7.22
N ALA A 243 4.23 7.15 -6.80
CA ALA A 243 3.77 7.23 -5.42
C ALA A 243 2.98 5.99 -4.95
N LEU A 244 2.19 5.39 -5.84
CA LEU A 244 1.47 4.14 -5.57
C LEU A 244 2.44 2.98 -5.34
N GLY A 245 3.38 2.79 -6.25
CA GLY A 245 4.32 1.66 -6.23
C GLY A 245 5.38 1.76 -5.14
N THR A 246 5.98 2.94 -4.92
CA THR A 246 7.10 3.07 -3.98
C THR A 246 6.66 3.31 -2.54
N CYS A 247 5.42 3.75 -2.32
CA CYS A 247 4.98 4.22 -1.01
C CYS A 247 3.63 3.65 -0.57
N ILE A 248 2.55 3.95 -1.29
CA ILE A 248 1.18 3.71 -0.82
C ILE A 248 0.86 2.20 -0.72
N LEU A 249 1.13 1.42 -1.78
CA LEU A 249 0.85 -0.01 -1.80
C LEU A 249 1.77 -0.80 -0.84
N PRO A 250 3.08 -0.54 -0.77
CA PRO A 250 3.93 -1.13 0.26
C PRO A 250 3.46 -0.82 1.68
N SER A 251 3.03 0.41 1.96
CA SER A 251 2.49 0.79 3.28
C SER A 251 1.22 0.05 3.66
N LEU A 252 0.33 -0.24 2.72
CA LEU A 252 -0.92 -0.97 3.00
C LEU A 252 -0.66 -2.31 3.70
N GLN A 253 0.41 -3.01 3.32
CA GLN A 253 0.78 -4.33 3.87
C GLN A 253 1.11 -4.33 5.36
N LEU A 254 1.46 -3.15 5.88
CA LEU A 254 1.83 -2.93 7.28
C LEU A 254 0.69 -2.27 8.08
N ILE A 255 -0.47 -2.01 7.47
CA ILE A 255 -1.64 -1.47 8.16
C ILE A 255 -2.54 -2.63 8.62
N PRO A 256 -2.77 -2.81 9.94
CA PRO A 256 -3.68 -3.83 10.44
C PRO A 256 -5.12 -3.57 9.96
N ALA A 257 -5.63 -4.46 9.11
CA ALA A 257 -7.01 -4.55 8.61
C ALA A 257 -7.83 -3.25 8.70
N ASN A 258 -7.55 -2.28 7.82
CA ASN A 258 -8.25 -1.00 7.77
C ASN A 258 -8.91 -0.76 6.39
N PRO A 259 -10.18 -1.19 6.20
CA PRO A 259 -10.89 -1.03 4.93
C PRO A 259 -11.04 0.43 4.47
N ALA A 260 -11.04 1.40 5.39
CA ALA A 260 -11.14 2.80 5.02
C ALA A 260 -9.91 3.29 4.25
N VAL A 261 -8.72 2.79 4.62
CA VAL A 261 -7.49 3.06 3.86
C VAL A 261 -7.57 2.40 2.48
N GLY A 262 -7.99 1.14 2.41
CA GLY A 262 -8.17 0.43 1.14
C GLY A 262 -9.14 1.14 0.19
N GLN A 263 -10.22 1.71 0.72
CA GLN A 263 -11.18 2.50 -0.06
C GLN A 263 -10.53 3.75 -0.69
N GLU A 264 -9.75 4.52 0.07
CA GLU A 264 -9.08 5.72 -0.45
C GLU A 264 -8.02 5.37 -1.51
N ILE A 265 -7.31 4.25 -1.32
CA ILE A 265 -6.37 3.72 -2.33
C ILE A 265 -7.13 3.32 -3.60
N TRP A 266 -8.27 2.64 -3.46
CA TRP A 266 -9.10 2.26 -4.61
C TRP A 266 -9.63 3.47 -5.38
N GLU A 267 -10.08 4.52 -4.68
CA GLU A 267 -10.57 5.74 -5.32
C GLU A 267 -9.50 6.44 -6.17
N LEU A 268 -8.22 6.26 -5.85
CA LEU A 268 -7.10 6.71 -6.66
C LEU A 268 -6.78 5.71 -7.79
N MET A 269 -6.65 4.42 -7.46
CA MET A 269 -6.32 3.36 -8.42
C MET A 269 -7.35 3.25 -9.56
N SER A 270 -8.64 3.36 -9.25
CA SER A 270 -9.75 3.25 -10.22
C SER A 270 -9.74 4.34 -11.31
N LEU A 271 -8.97 5.41 -11.12
CA LEU A 271 -8.76 6.46 -12.13
C LEU A 271 -7.78 6.03 -13.24
N LEU A 272 -6.94 5.03 -12.95
CA LEU A 272 -5.93 4.49 -13.85
C LEU A 272 -6.53 3.39 -14.75
N PRO A 273 -6.10 3.28 -16.01
CA PRO A 273 -6.44 2.15 -16.86
C PRO A 273 -6.04 0.81 -16.21
N TYR A 274 -6.79 -0.26 -16.48
CA TYR A 274 -6.56 -1.56 -15.84
C TYR A 274 -5.16 -2.12 -16.15
N GLU A 275 -4.61 -1.82 -17.32
CA GLU A 275 -3.27 -2.24 -17.73
C GLU A 275 -2.20 -1.65 -16.80
N VAL A 276 -2.40 -0.40 -16.35
CA VAL A 276 -1.51 0.26 -15.39
C VAL A 276 -1.70 -0.36 -14.02
N ARG A 277 -2.94 -0.55 -13.56
CA ARG A 277 -3.23 -1.18 -12.26
C ARG A 277 -2.59 -2.57 -12.16
N TYR A 278 -2.74 -3.39 -13.19
CA TYR A 278 -2.21 -4.76 -13.21
C TYR A 278 -0.69 -4.80 -13.32
N ARG A 279 -0.08 -3.83 -14.01
CA ARG A 279 1.38 -3.66 -13.96
C ARG A 279 1.84 -3.33 -12.54
N LEU A 280 1.20 -2.37 -11.86
CA LEU A 280 1.51 -2.02 -10.48
C LEU A 280 1.37 -3.24 -9.55
N TYR A 281 0.32 -4.05 -9.72
CA TYR A 281 0.16 -5.30 -8.97
C TYR A 281 1.28 -6.32 -9.20
N GLY A 282 1.78 -6.44 -10.43
CA GLY A 282 2.92 -7.31 -10.75
C GLY A 282 4.27 -6.79 -10.26
N GLU A 283 4.43 -5.47 -10.18
CA GLU A 283 5.63 -4.80 -9.63
C GLU A 283 5.64 -4.88 -8.10
N TRP A 284 4.49 -4.62 -7.46
CA TRP A 284 4.28 -4.66 -6.01
C TRP A 284 4.85 -5.94 -5.39
N GLU A 285 4.61 -7.11 -6.00
CA GLU A 285 5.10 -8.37 -5.45
C GLU A 285 6.64 -8.53 -5.51
N LYS A 286 7.31 -7.96 -6.51
CA LYS A 286 8.74 -8.14 -6.75
C LYS A 286 9.58 -7.20 -5.89
N ASP A 287 9.19 -5.94 -5.83
CA ASP A 287 9.98 -4.90 -5.16
C ASP A 287 10.00 -5.08 -3.63
N ASP A 288 8.92 -5.67 -3.09
CA ASP A 288 8.77 -6.00 -1.68
C ASP A 288 9.76 -7.05 -1.14
N GLU A 289 10.37 -7.87 -2.00
CA GLU A 289 11.35 -8.89 -1.59
C GLU A 289 12.62 -8.27 -0.98
N HIS A 290 12.81 -6.96 -1.16
CA HIS A 290 13.98 -6.21 -0.69
C HIS A 290 13.74 -5.42 0.59
N ILE A 291 12.60 -5.59 1.27
CA ILE A 291 12.29 -4.90 2.53
C ILE A 291 11.92 -5.92 3.62
N PRO A 292 12.73 -6.12 4.68
CA PRO A 292 12.52 -7.18 5.67
C PRO A 292 11.14 -7.17 6.33
N MET A 293 10.65 -6.00 6.77
CA MET A 293 9.33 -5.89 7.43
C MET A 293 8.16 -6.20 6.49
N VAL A 294 8.27 -5.84 5.20
CA VAL A 294 7.24 -6.13 4.22
C VAL A 294 7.24 -7.63 3.88
N LEU A 295 8.42 -8.22 3.73
CA LEU A 295 8.56 -9.67 3.60
C LEU A 295 7.95 -10.41 4.80
N ALA A 296 8.22 -9.95 6.02
CA ALA A 296 7.64 -10.53 7.24
C ALA A 296 6.10 -10.47 7.22
N ALA A 297 5.53 -9.31 6.90
CA ALA A 297 4.07 -9.12 6.77
C ALA A 297 3.45 -10.09 5.76
N ARG A 298 4.08 -10.28 4.61
CA ARG A 298 3.64 -11.23 3.58
C ARG A 298 3.69 -12.67 4.07
N GLN A 299 4.78 -13.09 4.71
CA GLN A 299 4.90 -14.47 5.22
C GLN A 299 3.87 -14.75 6.32
N ILE A 300 3.63 -13.80 7.22
CA ILE A 300 2.59 -13.90 8.26
C ILE A 300 1.21 -14.00 7.61
N ALA A 301 0.87 -13.10 6.70
CA ALA A 301 -0.42 -13.12 6.01
C ALA A 301 -0.65 -14.45 5.27
N LYS A 302 0.38 -14.98 4.60
CA LYS A 302 0.34 -16.26 3.90
C LYS A 302 0.14 -17.44 4.86
N LEU A 303 0.86 -17.47 5.98
CA LEU A 303 0.73 -18.49 7.03
C LEU A 303 -0.70 -18.50 7.60
N ASP A 304 -1.18 -17.33 8.01
CA ASP A 304 -2.47 -17.19 8.69
C ASP A 304 -3.63 -17.45 7.73
N THR A 305 -3.51 -17.04 6.46
CA THR A 305 -4.46 -17.41 5.41
C THR A 305 -4.57 -18.93 5.31
N ARG A 306 -3.45 -19.65 5.23
CA ARG A 306 -3.45 -21.13 5.18
C ARG A 306 -4.07 -21.74 6.44
N ARG A 307 -3.81 -21.19 7.62
CA ARG A 307 -4.38 -21.67 8.89
C ARG A 307 -5.90 -21.52 8.91
N ILE A 308 -6.43 -20.38 8.48
CA ILE A 308 -7.88 -20.16 8.38
C ILE A 308 -8.49 -21.11 7.35
N LEU A 309 -7.90 -21.19 6.16
CA LEU A 309 -8.42 -21.99 5.05
C LEU A 309 -8.55 -23.47 5.39
N LYS A 310 -7.63 -24.04 6.19
CA LYS A 310 -7.71 -25.43 6.67
C LYS A 310 -8.98 -25.74 7.47
N ARG A 311 -9.63 -24.73 8.03
CA ARG A 311 -10.82 -24.89 8.88
C ARG A 311 -12.05 -24.19 8.31
N LEU A 312 -11.94 -23.50 7.18
CA LEU A 312 -13.02 -22.71 6.61
C LEU A 312 -14.12 -23.62 6.06
N ALA A 313 -15.30 -23.56 6.69
CA ALA A 313 -16.46 -24.35 6.35
C ALA A 313 -17.76 -23.56 6.57
N LYS A 314 -18.90 -24.12 6.16
CA LYS A 314 -20.19 -23.41 6.23
C LYS A 314 -20.58 -23.02 7.65
N GLU A 315 -20.28 -23.88 8.62
CA GLU A 315 -20.62 -23.72 10.05
C GLU A 315 -19.86 -22.57 10.73
N ASN A 316 -18.65 -22.24 10.28
CA ASN A 316 -17.80 -21.20 10.88
C ASN A 316 -17.49 -20.02 9.93
N LEU A 317 -18.13 -20.01 8.76
CA LEU A 317 -17.99 -19.03 7.69
C LEU A 317 -18.05 -17.58 8.17
N LYS A 318 -18.99 -17.23 9.08
CA LYS A 318 -19.12 -15.85 9.55
C LYS A 318 -17.89 -15.36 10.30
N GLN A 319 -17.30 -16.21 11.14
CA GLN A 319 -16.12 -15.85 11.93
C GLN A 319 -14.86 -15.92 11.06
N LEU A 320 -14.61 -17.08 10.44
CA LEU A 320 -13.40 -17.31 9.66
C LEU A 320 -13.39 -16.51 8.36
N GLY A 321 -14.53 -16.33 7.69
CA GLY A 321 -14.64 -15.49 6.50
C GLY A 321 -14.33 -14.02 6.77
N ARG A 322 -14.76 -13.47 7.92
CA ARG A 322 -14.35 -12.12 8.35
C ARG A 322 -12.86 -12.02 8.65
N MET A 323 -12.25 -13.08 9.17
CA MET A 323 -10.80 -13.12 9.38
C MET A 323 -10.04 -13.15 8.06
N VAL A 324 -10.51 -13.92 7.08
CA VAL A 324 -9.97 -13.89 5.71
C VAL A 324 -10.04 -12.47 5.14
N ALA A 325 -11.19 -11.81 5.27
CA ALA A 325 -11.36 -10.45 4.79
C ALA A 325 -10.41 -9.47 5.47
N LYS A 326 -10.26 -9.54 6.81
CA LYS A 326 -9.30 -8.70 7.55
C LYS A 326 -7.86 -8.88 7.05
N LEU A 327 -7.44 -10.12 6.78
CA LEU A 327 -6.13 -10.38 6.18
C LEU A 327 -6.04 -9.80 4.77
N ALA A 328 -7.07 -9.97 3.94
CA ALA A 328 -7.10 -9.44 2.59
C ALA A 328 -7.08 -7.90 2.56
N HIS A 329 -7.73 -7.22 3.51
CA HIS A 329 -7.68 -5.76 3.63
C HIS A 329 -6.30 -5.21 3.98
N ALA A 330 -5.47 -6.01 4.66
CA ALA A 330 -4.08 -5.64 4.94
C ALA A 330 -3.15 -6.05 3.78
N ASN A 331 -3.28 -7.27 3.29
CA ASN A 331 -2.33 -7.89 2.36
C ASN A 331 -3.07 -8.56 1.18
N PRO A 332 -3.75 -7.78 0.31
CA PRO A 332 -4.69 -8.32 -0.67
C PRO A 332 -4.02 -9.27 -1.66
N MET A 333 -2.87 -8.87 -2.20
CA MET A 333 -2.12 -9.66 -3.18
C MET A 333 -1.76 -11.05 -2.63
N THR A 334 -1.07 -11.07 -1.48
CA THR A 334 -0.57 -12.31 -0.87
C THR A 334 -1.71 -13.24 -0.43
N VAL A 335 -2.76 -12.68 0.16
CA VAL A 335 -3.90 -13.45 0.68
C VAL A 335 -4.71 -14.05 -0.45
N LEU A 336 -5.13 -13.23 -1.44
CA LEU A 336 -5.96 -13.70 -2.55
C LEU A 336 -5.20 -14.69 -3.43
N ARG A 337 -3.92 -14.45 -3.70
CA ARG A 337 -3.04 -15.41 -4.36
C ARG A 337 -3.04 -16.73 -3.60
N THR A 338 -2.81 -16.72 -2.30
CA THR A 338 -2.77 -17.94 -1.48
C THR A 338 -4.10 -18.70 -1.53
N ILE A 339 -5.23 -18.00 -1.49
CA ILE A 339 -6.57 -18.58 -1.57
C ILE A 339 -6.81 -19.22 -2.94
N VAL A 340 -6.51 -18.52 -4.05
CA VAL A 340 -6.68 -19.06 -5.40
C VAL A 340 -5.82 -20.32 -5.60
N HIS A 341 -4.59 -20.35 -5.08
CA HIS A 341 -3.77 -21.57 -5.11
C HIS A 341 -4.41 -22.75 -4.36
N GLN A 342 -5.10 -22.52 -3.24
CA GLN A 342 -5.82 -23.59 -2.53
C GLN A 342 -7.04 -24.06 -3.33
N ILE A 343 -7.78 -23.15 -3.95
CA ILE A 343 -8.95 -23.49 -4.77
C ILE A 343 -8.56 -24.33 -5.99
N GLU A 344 -7.43 -24.03 -6.63
CA GLU A 344 -6.93 -24.83 -7.75
C GLU A 344 -6.67 -26.29 -7.36
N ALA A 345 -6.31 -26.54 -6.09
CA ALA A 345 -6.05 -27.88 -5.57
C ALA A 345 -7.31 -28.56 -4.97
N TYR A 346 -8.22 -27.78 -4.37
CA TYR A 346 -9.33 -28.27 -3.57
C TYR A 346 -10.66 -27.60 -3.98
N LYS A 347 -11.42 -28.29 -4.84
CA LYS A 347 -12.68 -27.77 -5.42
C LYS A 347 -13.80 -27.58 -4.38
N ASP A 348 -13.80 -28.37 -3.31
CA ASP A 348 -14.75 -28.29 -2.19
C ASP A 348 -14.63 -26.98 -1.40
N MET A 349 -13.49 -26.29 -1.49
CA MET A 349 -13.29 -24.98 -0.87
C MET A 349 -13.96 -23.83 -1.63
N ILE A 350 -14.45 -24.04 -2.86
CA ILE A 350 -14.99 -22.96 -3.69
C ILE A 350 -16.16 -22.25 -3.01
N THR A 351 -17.21 -22.98 -2.62
CA THR A 351 -18.41 -22.38 -2.02
C THR A 351 -18.11 -21.59 -0.74
N PRO A 352 -17.42 -22.15 0.28
CA PRO A 352 -17.14 -21.39 1.49
C PRO A 352 -16.20 -20.20 1.26
N VAL A 353 -15.29 -20.27 0.28
CA VAL A 353 -14.44 -19.12 -0.07
C VAL A 353 -15.25 -18.02 -0.77
N VAL A 354 -16.09 -18.36 -1.75
CA VAL A 354 -16.96 -17.39 -2.44
C VAL A 354 -17.85 -16.67 -1.43
N ASP A 355 -18.45 -17.42 -0.49
CA ASP A 355 -19.26 -16.81 0.56
C ASP A 355 -18.44 -15.90 1.51
N ALA A 356 -17.17 -16.23 1.76
CA ALA A 356 -16.28 -15.37 2.55
C ALA A 356 -15.90 -14.10 1.80
N PHE A 357 -15.89 -14.12 0.46
CA PHE A 357 -15.53 -12.98 -0.36
C PHE A 357 -16.56 -11.84 -0.32
N LYS A 358 -17.77 -12.08 0.19
CA LYS A 358 -18.78 -11.04 0.49
C LYS A 358 -18.31 -9.93 1.43
N TYR A 359 -17.23 -10.16 2.17
CA TYR A 359 -16.63 -9.19 3.07
C TYR A 359 -15.48 -8.38 2.42
N LEU A 360 -15.14 -8.64 1.15
CA LEU A 360 -14.10 -7.92 0.43
C LEU A 360 -14.60 -6.55 -0.07
N THR A 361 -13.67 -5.62 -0.29
CA THR A 361 -13.94 -4.35 -0.95
C THR A 361 -13.55 -4.40 -2.43
N GLN A 362 -13.81 -3.32 -3.15
CA GLN A 362 -13.52 -3.24 -4.57
C GLN A 362 -12.02 -3.38 -4.89
N LEU A 363 -11.14 -2.92 -4.00
CA LEU A 363 -9.69 -3.10 -4.17
C LEU A 363 -9.32 -4.59 -4.23
N GLU A 364 -9.83 -5.39 -3.30
CA GLU A 364 -9.55 -6.82 -3.28
C GLU A 364 -10.16 -7.54 -4.47
N TYR A 365 -11.34 -7.13 -4.95
CA TYR A 365 -11.91 -7.73 -6.18
C TYR A 365 -11.06 -7.44 -7.43
N ASP A 366 -10.52 -6.22 -7.59
CA ASP A 366 -9.64 -5.88 -8.72
C ASP A 366 -8.30 -6.64 -8.64
N VAL A 367 -7.75 -6.81 -7.43
CA VAL A 367 -6.56 -7.65 -7.19
C VAL A 367 -6.86 -9.12 -7.45
N LEU A 368 -8.03 -9.62 -7.05
CA LEU A 368 -8.44 -11.00 -7.29
C LEU A 368 -8.55 -11.30 -8.79
N GLU A 369 -9.12 -10.38 -9.56
CA GLU A 369 -9.19 -10.50 -11.03
C GLU A 369 -7.79 -10.60 -11.65
N TYR A 370 -6.87 -9.72 -11.24
CA TYR A 370 -5.47 -9.79 -11.65
C TYR A 370 -4.85 -11.15 -11.32
N VAL A 371 -5.01 -11.63 -10.09
CA VAL A 371 -4.47 -12.93 -9.65
C VAL A 371 -5.01 -14.06 -10.53
N VAL A 372 -6.32 -14.10 -10.81
CA VAL A 372 -6.91 -15.15 -11.66
C VAL A 372 -6.36 -15.10 -13.09
N ILE A 373 -6.23 -13.90 -13.67
CA ILE A 373 -5.64 -13.71 -15.00
C ILE A 373 -4.18 -14.19 -15.02
N GLU A 374 -3.40 -13.84 -14.01
CA GLU A 374 -2.02 -14.27 -13.86
C GLU A 374 -1.91 -15.81 -13.78
N ARG A 375 -2.78 -16.47 -13.00
CA ARG A 375 -2.83 -17.94 -12.90
C ARG A 375 -3.17 -18.61 -14.24
N LEU A 376 -4.06 -17.99 -15.04
CA LEU A 376 -4.44 -18.47 -16.37
C LEU A 376 -3.34 -18.25 -17.42
N ALA A 377 -2.60 -17.14 -17.31
CA ALA A 377 -1.52 -16.78 -18.21
C ALA A 377 -0.19 -17.48 -17.87
N GLN A 378 -0.07 -18.12 -16.72
CA GLN A 378 1.15 -18.80 -16.28
C GLN A 378 1.57 -19.89 -17.29
N SER A 379 2.78 -19.72 -17.84
CA SER A 379 3.38 -20.66 -18.77
C SER A 379 3.83 -21.95 -18.07
N GLY A 380 3.89 -23.06 -18.81
CA GLY A 380 4.34 -24.36 -18.29
C GLY A 380 3.28 -25.18 -17.55
N ARG A 381 2.02 -24.74 -17.55
CA ARG A 381 0.89 -25.50 -16.99
C ARG A 381 0.12 -26.20 -18.10
N GLU A 382 0.06 -27.53 -18.05
CA GLU A 382 -0.74 -28.29 -18.99
C GLU A 382 -2.24 -28.03 -18.76
N LYS A 383 -2.94 -27.70 -19.86
CA LYS A 383 -4.38 -27.40 -19.86
C LYS A 383 -5.23 -28.66 -20.07
N LEU A 384 -4.62 -29.71 -20.58
CA LEU A 384 -5.20 -31.04 -20.75
C LEU A 384 -4.51 -31.99 -19.79
N LYS A 385 -5.21 -33.05 -19.38
CA LYS A 385 -4.58 -34.20 -18.72
C LYS A 385 -3.78 -35.01 -19.73
N ASP A 386 -2.95 -35.93 -19.25
CA ASP A 386 -2.12 -36.85 -20.05
C ASP A 386 -2.92 -37.62 -21.12
N ASN A 387 -4.22 -37.82 -20.89
CA ASN A 387 -5.11 -38.48 -21.84
C ASN A 387 -5.51 -37.63 -23.06
N GLY A 388 -5.14 -36.35 -23.09
CA GLY A 388 -5.42 -35.40 -24.18
C GLY A 388 -6.90 -35.04 -24.40
N LEU A 389 -7.81 -35.58 -23.59
CA LEU A 389 -9.26 -35.44 -23.77
C LEU A 389 -9.91 -34.59 -22.68
N ASN A 390 -9.42 -34.70 -21.44
CA ASN A 390 -10.00 -33.98 -20.30
C ASN A 390 -9.17 -32.74 -19.97
N LEU A 391 -9.85 -31.66 -19.58
CA LEU A 391 -9.18 -30.49 -19.01
C LEU A 391 -8.46 -30.86 -17.71
N SER A 392 -7.36 -30.17 -17.43
CA SER A 392 -6.65 -30.32 -16.16
C SER A 392 -7.52 -29.88 -14.97
N ASP A 393 -7.33 -30.54 -13.82
CA ASP A 393 -8.20 -30.33 -12.65
C ASP A 393 -8.09 -28.90 -12.11
N TRP A 394 -6.90 -28.30 -12.13
CA TRP A 394 -6.69 -26.92 -11.70
C TRP A 394 -7.51 -25.93 -12.56
N LEU A 395 -7.58 -26.16 -13.87
CA LEU A 395 -8.26 -25.27 -14.80
C LEU A 395 -9.78 -25.40 -14.63
N GLN A 396 -10.27 -26.62 -14.42
CA GLN A 396 -11.68 -26.86 -14.11
C GLN A 396 -12.09 -26.23 -12.77
N SER A 397 -11.27 -26.37 -11.73
CA SER A 397 -11.51 -25.76 -10.41
C SER A 397 -11.51 -24.24 -10.50
N LEU A 398 -10.54 -23.65 -11.19
CA LEU A 398 -10.44 -22.19 -11.37
C LEU A 398 -11.62 -21.63 -12.18
N ALA A 399 -12.01 -22.29 -13.28
CA ALA A 399 -13.18 -21.90 -14.07
C ALA A 399 -14.48 -22.03 -13.25
N SER A 400 -14.64 -23.10 -12.48
CA SER A 400 -15.77 -23.29 -11.58
C SER A 400 -15.81 -22.19 -10.53
N PHE A 401 -14.69 -21.84 -9.92
CA PHE A 401 -14.59 -20.78 -8.93
C PHE A 401 -15.01 -19.43 -9.50
N TRP A 402 -14.45 -19.03 -10.66
CA TRP A 402 -14.77 -17.75 -11.29
C TRP A 402 -16.25 -17.67 -11.68
N GLY A 403 -16.83 -18.78 -12.16
CA GLY A 403 -18.25 -18.88 -12.47
C GLY A 403 -19.14 -18.63 -11.24
N HIS A 404 -18.88 -19.32 -10.12
CA HIS A 404 -19.66 -19.14 -8.88
C HIS A 404 -19.53 -17.73 -8.32
N LEU A 405 -18.32 -17.16 -8.34
CA LEU A 405 -18.08 -15.82 -7.85
C LEU A 405 -18.85 -14.77 -8.67
N TYR A 406 -18.86 -14.91 -10.00
CA TYR A 406 -19.54 -13.96 -10.87
C TYR A 406 -21.06 -14.03 -10.76
N GLU A 407 -21.63 -15.22 -10.53
CA GLU A 407 -23.04 -15.37 -10.21
C GLU A 407 -23.39 -14.61 -8.93
N ASP A 408 -22.64 -14.82 -7.84
CA ASP A 408 -22.89 -14.19 -6.54
C ASP A 408 -22.77 -12.66 -6.60
N ILE A 409 -21.74 -12.11 -7.26
CA ILE A 409 -21.56 -10.66 -7.47
C ILE A 409 -22.73 -10.07 -8.30
N LYS A 410 -23.18 -10.78 -9.35
CA LYS A 410 -24.34 -10.33 -10.14
C LYS A 410 -25.63 -10.33 -9.33
N TRP A 411 -25.84 -11.32 -8.47
CA TRP A 411 -27.01 -11.36 -7.60
C TRP A 411 -27.02 -10.19 -6.62
N ASP A 412 -25.89 -9.83 -6.02
CA ASP A 412 -25.80 -8.69 -5.10
C ASP A 412 -26.05 -7.35 -5.82
N THR A 413 -25.56 -7.18 -7.05
CA THR A 413 -25.77 -5.96 -7.86
C THR A 413 -27.18 -5.86 -8.46
N SER A 414 -27.84 -6.99 -8.75
CA SER A 414 -29.22 -7.01 -9.26
C SER A 414 -30.29 -6.93 -8.17
N GLY A 415 -29.98 -7.35 -6.94
CA GLY A 415 -30.80 -7.10 -5.75
C GLY A 415 -30.69 -5.66 -5.21
N SER A 416 -29.62 -4.96 -5.58
CA SER A 416 -29.37 -3.55 -5.27
C SER A 416 -29.83 -2.66 -6.42
N HIS A 417 -31.14 -2.40 -6.54
CA HIS A 417 -31.62 -1.27 -7.33
C HIS A 417 -31.15 0.05 -6.69
N VAL A 418 -29.97 0.54 -7.10
CA VAL A 418 -29.62 1.96 -7.07
C VAL A 418 -28.88 2.30 -8.37
N GLN A 419 -29.28 3.44 -8.93
CA GLN A 419 -28.99 4.01 -10.25
C GLN A 419 -27.52 4.27 -10.55
#